data_AF-A0A7J2ZFI0-F1
#
_entry.id   AF-A0A7J2ZFI0-F1
#
_cell.length_a   1.000
_cell.length_b   1.000
_cell.length_c   1.000
_cell.angle_alpha   90.00
_cell.angle_beta   90.00
_cell.angle_gamma   90.00
#
_symmetry.space_group_name_H-M   'P 1'
#
loop_
_entity.id
_entity.type
_entity.pdbx_description
1 polymer ?
#
loop_
_entity_poly.entity_id
_entity_poly.type
_entity_poly.pdbx_seq_one_letter_code
_entity_poly.pdbx_strand_id
1 'polypeptide(L)'
;MFITICMGWQETFEKIASELMKNPTHDFEHAKRVCSISVKLAREEKADEEVVVAAALLHDVGYSVDEGKHEEKSLEIAGALLEMTDFPRNKKERVIECIRHHRFSKGGEAASLEAKILQDADRIDAIGAVGIARCFLWSGEHKKALEEAVKHFSEKLLKLKDEMNTESGRRMAEERHRFMLEFLQKLESEREITPQTSSTDPFYG
;
A
#
# COMPACT_ATOMS: atom_id res chain seq x y z
N MET A 1 -27.35 11.46 28.79
CA MET A 1 -26.44 12.55 28.40
C MET A 1 -25.41 11.93 27.48
N PHE A 2 -25.68 11.88 26.18
CA PHE A 2 -24.74 11.34 25.21
C PHE A 2 -23.63 12.37 25.04
N ILE A 3 -22.42 11.99 25.42
CA ILE A 3 -21.22 12.78 25.16
C ILE A 3 -21.00 12.71 23.66
N THR A 4 -21.56 13.65 22.90
CA THR A 4 -21.15 13.92 21.53
C THR A 4 -19.78 14.55 21.63
N ILE A 5 -18.72 13.73 21.72
CA ILE A 5 -17.40 14.17 21.31
C ILE A 5 -17.56 14.41 19.81
N CYS A 6 -17.59 15.68 19.39
CA CYS A 6 -17.44 16.04 17.99
C CYS A 6 -16.00 15.69 17.57
N MET A 7 -15.74 14.39 17.37
CA MET A 7 -14.53 13.93 16.70
C MET A 7 -14.56 14.50 15.29
N GLY A 8 -13.46 15.09 14.83
CA GLY A 8 -13.34 15.52 13.43
C GLY A 8 -13.44 14.32 12.50
N TRP A 9 -13.79 14.55 11.23
CA TRP A 9 -13.95 13.49 10.23
C TRP A 9 -12.72 12.57 10.17
N GLN A 10 -11.50 13.13 10.29
CA GLN A 10 -10.27 12.35 10.20
C GLN A 10 -10.17 11.34 11.34
N GLU A 11 -10.40 11.76 12.59
CA GLU A 11 -10.37 10.88 13.76
C GLU A 11 -11.45 9.78 13.66
N THR A 12 -12.61 10.14 13.12
CA THR A 12 -13.69 9.19 12.85
C THR A 12 -13.27 8.14 11.81
N PHE A 13 -12.66 8.57 10.71
CA PHE A 13 -12.22 7.67 9.64
C PHE A 13 -11.09 6.75 10.11
N GLU A 14 -10.10 7.28 10.84
CA GLU A 14 -9.02 6.49 11.44
C GLU A 14 -9.57 5.42 12.38
N LYS A 15 -10.53 5.79 13.25
CA LYS A 15 -11.17 4.83 14.15
C LYS A 15 -11.85 3.71 13.37
N ILE A 16 -12.66 4.05 12.37
CA ILE A 16 -13.40 3.04 11.59
C ILE A 16 -12.45 2.16 10.77
N ALA A 17 -11.44 2.76 10.14
CA ALA A 17 -10.40 2.00 9.44
C ALA A 17 -9.69 1.03 10.39
N SER A 18 -9.38 1.43 11.62
CA SER A 18 -8.77 0.56 12.63
C SER A 18 -9.67 -0.60 13.08
N GLU A 19 -10.98 -0.38 13.12
CA GLU A 19 -11.95 -1.40 13.52
C GLU A 19 -12.22 -2.41 12.41
N LEU A 20 -12.23 -1.94 11.15
CA LEU A 20 -12.51 -2.76 9.99
C LEU A 20 -11.26 -3.44 9.45
N MET A 21 -10.13 -2.75 9.23
CA MET A 21 -8.97 -3.30 8.52
C MET A 21 -8.06 -4.16 9.41
N LYS A 22 -8.41 -5.46 9.53
CA LYS A 22 -7.71 -6.44 10.39
C LYS A 22 -6.93 -7.52 9.64
N ASN A 23 -6.91 -7.49 8.30
CA ASN A 23 -6.20 -8.48 7.49
C ASN A 23 -4.67 -8.21 7.53
N PRO A 24 -3.80 -9.20 7.77
CA PRO A 24 -2.34 -9.00 7.86
C PRO A 24 -1.68 -8.29 6.68
N THR A 25 -2.28 -8.33 5.50
CA THR A 25 -1.73 -7.72 4.28
C THR A 25 -2.41 -6.42 3.86
N HIS A 26 -3.58 -6.14 4.42
CA HIS A 26 -4.40 -4.94 4.19
C HIS A 26 -4.91 -4.43 5.54
N ASP A 27 -4.00 -4.28 6.50
CA ASP A 27 -4.31 -3.87 7.85
C ASP A 27 -4.39 -2.35 7.97
N PHE A 28 -4.89 -1.87 9.11
CA PHE A 28 -4.89 -0.45 9.41
C PHE A 28 -3.48 0.18 9.32
N GLU A 29 -2.42 -0.58 9.60
CA GLU A 29 -1.05 -0.09 9.44
C GLU A 29 -0.71 0.20 7.96
N HIS A 30 -1.20 -0.61 7.02
CA HIS A 30 -1.14 -0.32 5.60
C HIS A 30 -1.86 1.00 5.28
N ALA A 31 -3.12 1.18 5.71
CA ALA A 31 -3.87 2.42 5.46
C ALA A 31 -3.14 3.67 6.01
N LYS A 32 -2.55 3.59 7.22
CA LYS A 32 -1.76 4.69 7.79
C LYS A 32 -0.50 5.00 6.98
N ARG A 33 0.22 3.98 6.52
CA ARG A 33 1.43 4.19 5.70
C ARG A 33 1.07 4.80 4.35
N VAL A 34 0.02 4.29 3.69
CA VAL A 34 -0.52 4.89 2.45
C VAL A 34 -0.93 6.34 2.70
N CYS A 35 -1.66 6.63 3.76
CA CYS A 35 -2.03 8.01 4.12
C CYS A 35 -0.79 8.90 4.31
N SER A 36 0.22 8.43 5.05
CA SER A 36 1.47 9.18 5.26
C SER A 36 2.23 9.45 3.96
N ILE A 37 2.27 8.48 3.04
CA ILE A 37 2.88 8.64 1.72
C ILE A 37 2.05 9.63 0.88
N SER A 38 0.74 9.46 0.83
CA SER A 38 -0.19 10.33 0.11
C SER A 38 -0.06 11.80 0.50
N VAL A 39 0.06 12.10 1.80
CA VAL A 39 0.28 13.48 2.29
C VAL A 39 1.60 14.07 1.77
N LYS A 40 2.67 13.28 1.76
CA LYS A 40 3.97 13.73 1.23
C LYS A 40 3.88 14.04 -0.26
N LEU A 41 3.30 13.12 -1.04
CA LEU A 41 3.12 13.30 -2.48
C LEU A 41 2.21 14.50 -2.77
N ALA A 42 1.08 14.64 -2.07
CA ALA A 42 0.15 15.75 -2.26
C ALA A 42 0.78 17.11 -2.01
N ARG A 43 1.67 17.25 -1.03
CA ARG A 43 2.40 18.50 -0.78
C ARG A 43 3.34 18.88 -1.91
N GLU A 44 4.07 17.91 -2.45
CA GLU A 44 4.99 18.13 -3.56
C GLU A 44 4.25 18.43 -4.87
N GLU A 45 3.18 17.68 -5.13
CA GLU A 45 2.35 17.80 -6.35
C GLU A 45 1.30 18.92 -6.25
N LYS A 46 1.16 19.57 -5.08
CA LYS A 46 0.17 20.63 -4.79
C LYS A 46 -1.29 20.18 -4.96
N ALA A 47 -1.58 18.95 -4.54
CA ALA A 47 -2.91 18.37 -4.54
C ALA A 47 -3.68 18.68 -3.24
N ASP A 48 -4.97 18.36 -3.23
CA ASP A 48 -5.83 18.56 -2.06
C ASP A 48 -5.57 17.51 -0.97
N GLU A 49 -4.87 17.90 0.11
CA GLU A 49 -4.51 17.02 1.24
C GLU A 49 -5.74 16.33 1.87
N GLU A 50 -6.87 17.03 2.02
CA GLU A 50 -8.06 16.45 2.66
C GLU A 50 -8.66 15.32 1.81
N VAL A 51 -8.66 15.47 0.49
CA VAL A 51 -9.18 14.45 -0.43
C VAL A 51 -8.29 13.20 -0.38
N VAL A 52 -6.96 13.36 -0.46
CA VAL A 52 -6.07 12.19 -0.47
C VAL A 52 -6.03 11.48 0.88
N VAL A 53 -6.13 12.20 2.00
CA VAL A 53 -6.19 11.61 3.34
C VAL A 53 -7.47 10.81 3.52
N ALA A 54 -8.62 11.41 3.18
CA ALA A 54 -9.90 10.72 3.25
C ALA A 54 -9.92 9.46 2.37
N ALA A 55 -9.43 9.57 1.13
CA ALA A 55 -9.38 8.44 0.22
C ALA A 55 -8.41 7.35 0.72
N ALA A 56 -7.22 7.70 1.22
CA ALA A 56 -6.25 6.75 1.73
C ALA A 56 -6.75 5.98 2.96
N LEU A 57 -7.45 6.64 3.88
CA LEU A 57 -8.01 5.98 5.07
C LEU A 57 -9.19 5.04 4.72
N LEU A 58 -9.87 5.28 3.60
CA LEU A 58 -11.13 4.61 3.26
C LEU A 58 -11.05 3.65 2.07
N HIS A 59 -9.95 3.61 1.31
CA HIS A 59 -9.92 2.84 0.05
C HIS A 59 -10.12 1.33 0.22
N ASP A 60 -9.63 0.75 1.31
CA ASP A 60 -9.63 -0.70 1.57
C ASP A 60 -10.55 -1.14 2.72
N VAL A 61 -11.38 -0.25 3.28
CA VAL A 61 -12.26 -0.58 4.42
C VAL A 61 -13.31 -1.64 4.11
N GLY A 62 -13.64 -1.84 2.83
CA GLY A 62 -14.55 -2.88 2.36
C GLY A 62 -14.00 -4.31 2.44
N TYR A 63 -12.68 -4.50 2.59
CA TYR A 63 -12.05 -5.83 2.60
C TYR A 63 -12.60 -6.74 3.70
N SER A 64 -12.93 -6.16 4.85
CA SER A 64 -13.43 -6.91 6.01
C SER A 64 -14.93 -7.18 5.95
N VAL A 65 -15.63 -6.63 4.96
CA VAL A 65 -17.05 -6.88 4.72
C VAL A 65 -17.22 -7.97 3.68
N ASP A 66 -16.54 -7.84 2.53
CA ASP A 66 -16.57 -8.81 1.45
C ASP A 66 -15.28 -8.70 0.62
N GLU A 67 -14.39 -9.66 0.75
CA GLU A 67 -13.12 -9.69 0.02
C GLU A 67 -13.32 -9.70 -1.52
N GLY A 68 -14.39 -10.32 -2.01
CA GLY A 68 -14.71 -10.39 -3.45
C GLY A 68 -15.34 -9.11 -4.01
N LYS A 69 -15.87 -8.24 -3.13
CA LYS A 69 -16.57 -7.00 -3.50
C LYS A 69 -16.11 -5.76 -2.73
N HIS A 70 -14.91 -5.81 -2.16
CA HIS A 70 -14.46 -4.77 -1.25
C HIS A 70 -14.41 -3.39 -1.88
N GLU A 71 -14.22 -3.26 -3.19
CA GLU A 71 -14.27 -1.95 -3.86
C GLU A 71 -15.68 -1.34 -3.82
N GLU A 72 -16.72 -2.13 -4.11
CA GLU A 72 -18.12 -1.72 -3.96
C GLU A 72 -18.43 -1.36 -2.50
N LYS A 73 -17.94 -2.18 -1.55
CA LYS A 73 -18.15 -1.96 -0.12
C LYS A 73 -17.38 -0.77 0.45
N SER A 74 -16.15 -0.54 -0.01
CA SER A 74 -15.38 0.66 0.33
C SER A 74 -16.09 1.91 -0.15
N LEU A 75 -16.66 1.90 -1.36
CA LEU A 75 -17.45 3.03 -1.89
C LEU A 75 -18.74 3.28 -1.09
N GLU A 76 -19.47 2.23 -0.72
CA GLU A 76 -20.66 2.34 0.14
C GLU A 76 -20.31 2.95 1.51
N ILE A 77 -19.30 2.39 2.18
CA ILE A 77 -18.86 2.83 3.51
C ILE A 77 -18.33 4.27 3.44
N ALA A 78 -17.43 4.55 2.49
CA ALA A 78 -16.90 5.90 2.31
C ALA A 78 -18.02 6.91 2.02
N GLY A 79 -18.97 6.57 1.14
CA GLY A 79 -20.10 7.41 0.83
C GLY A 79 -20.92 7.80 2.07
N ALA A 80 -21.20 6.83 2.95
CA ALA A 80 -21.92 7.07 4.20
C ALA A 80 -21.11 7.93 5.18
N LEU A 81 -19.82 7.62 5.36
CA LEU A 81 -18.96 8.36 6.30
C LEU A 81 -18.73 9.81 5.88
N LEU A 82 -18.56 10.07 4.59
CA LEU A 82 -18.44 11.42 4.05
C LEU A 82 -19.73 12.25 4.23
N GLU A 83 -20.89 11.61 4.38
CA GLU A 83 -22.16 12.29 4.66
C GLU A 83 -22.45 12.48 6.14
N MET A 84 -22.05 11.51 6.97
CA MET A 84 -22.35 11.47 8.40
C MET A 84 -21.36 12.28 9.26
N THR A 85 -20.23 12.70 8.69
CA THR A 85 -19.19 13.48 9.38
C THR A 85 -19.19 14.95 8.93
N ASP A 86 -18.29 15.74 9.51
CA ASP A 86 -18.05 17.14 9.15
C ASP A 86 -17.13 17.31 7.93
N PHE A 87 -16.89 16.25 7.14
CA PHE A 87 -16.08 16.32 5.92
C PHE A 87 -16.67 17.31 4.90
N PRO A 88 -15.85 18.12 4.20
CA PRO A 88 -16.33 19.09 3.23
C PRO A 88 -17.13 18.44 2.08
N ARG A 89 -18.44 18.70 2.03
CA ARG A 89 -19.36 18.09 1.06
C ARG A 89 -18.97 18.33 -0.40
N ASN A 90 -18.36 19.47 -0.70
CA ASN A 90 -17.87 19.80 -2.05
C ASN A 90 -16.69 18.94 -2.51
N LYS A 91 -16.06 18.19 -1.60
CA LYS A 91 -14.92 17.30 -1.89
C LYS A 91 -15.34 15.82 -1.99
N LYS A 92 -16.57 15.47 -1.59
CA LYS A 92 -17.06 14.08 -1.52
C LYS A 92 -16.82 13.30 -2.81
N GLU A 93 -17.24 13.84 -3.95
CA GLU A 93 -17.15 13.12 -5.23
C GLU A 93 -15.69 12.82 -5.62
N ARG A 94 -14.76 13.72 -5.27
CA ARG A 94 -13.32 13.52 -5.54
C ARG A 94 -12.75 12.38 -4.71
N VAL A 95 -13.19 12.21 -3.46
CA VAL A 95 -12.79 11.05 -2.62
C VAL A 95 -13.32 9.75 -3.21
N ILE A 96 -14.60 9.74 -3.60
CA ILE A 96 -15.25 8.57 -4.21
C ILE A 96 -14.57 8.19 -5.53
N GLU A 97 -14.19 9.17 -6.35
CA GLU A 97 -13.40 8.95 -7.57
C GLU A 97 -12.05 8.29 -7.25
N CYS A 98 -11.31 8.80 -6.25
CA CYS A 98 -10.03 8.22 -5.85
C CYS A 98 -10.18 6.74 -5.46
N ILE A 99 -11.15 6.42 -4.61
CA ILE A 99 -11.41 5.04 -4.17
C ILE A 99 -11.86 4.16 -5.34
N ARG A 100 -12.67 4.66 -6.25
CA ARG A 100 -13.10 3.89 -7.44
C ARG A 100 -11.94 3.55 -8.37
N HIS A 101 -10.93 4.41 -8.46
CA HIS A 101 -9.87 4.26 -9.45
C HIS A 101 -8.54 3.69 -8.93
N HIS A 102 -8.41 3.44 -7.61
CA HIS A 102 -7.10 3.13 -7.01
C HIS A 102 -6.42 1.87 -7.61
N ARG A 103 -7.17 0.87 -8.09
CA ARG A 103 -6.61 -0.40 -8.61
C ARG A 103 -6.37 -0.50 -10.11
N PHE A 104 -6.75 0.49 -10.91
CA PHE A 104 -6.55 0.39 -12.36
C PHE A 104 -5.05 0.39 -12.71
N SER A 105 -4.57 -0.62 -13.44
CA SER A 105 -3.18 -0.71 -13.92
C SER A 105 -2.94 0.38 -14.95
N LYS A 106 -2.19 1.42 -14.56
CA LYS A 106 -2.09 2.75 -15.19
C LYS A 106 -3.43 3.47 -15.24
N GLY A 107 -3.46 4.64 -14.58
CA GLY A 107 -4.62 5.51 -14.54
C GLY A 107 -5.22 5.64 -15.93
N GLY A 108 -6.53 5.39 -16.05
CA GLY A 108 -7.27 5.91 -17.19
C GLY A 108 -6.87 7.37 -17.35
N GLU A 109 -6.52 7.80 -18.55
CA GLU A 109 -5.89 9.11 -18.81
C GLU A 109 -6.68 10.31 -18.21
N ALA A 110 -7.93 10.08 -17.83
CA ALA A 110 -8.84 11.01 -17.15
C ALA A 110 -8.80 11.03 -15.61
N ALA A 111 -7.94 10.27 -14.92
CA ALA A 111 -7.90 10.25 -13.45
C ALA A 111 -7.38 11.57 -12.87
N SER A 112 -8.06 12.08 -11.83
CA SER A 112 -7.64 13.25 -11.05
C SER A 112 -6.24 13.10 -10.44
N LEU A 113 -5.63 14.22 -10.08
CA LEU A 113 -4.31 14.23 -9.43
C LEU A 113 -4.34 13.48 -8.10
N GLU A 114 -5.41 13.65 -7.31
CA GLU A 114 -5.57 12.94 -6.04
C GLU A 114 -5.70 11.42 -6.22
N ALA A 115 -6.41 10.96 -7.25
CA ALA A 115 -6.52 9.54 -7.57
C ALA A 115 -5.16 8.94 -7.97
N LYS A 116 -4.37 9.69 -8.76
CA LYS A 116 -2.99 9.33 -9.13
C LYS A 116 -2.08 9.24 -7.90
N ILE A 117 -2.21 10.18 -6.97
CA ILE A 117 -1.43 10.18 -5.71
C ILE A 117 -1.78 8.97 -4.84
N LEU A 118 -3.07 8.69 -4.65
CA LEU A 118 -3.50 7.52 -3.86
C LEU A 118 -2.94 6.23 -4.46
N GLN A 119 -3.05 6.10 -5.78
CA GLN A 119 -2.54 4.94 -6.50
C GLN A 119 -1.01 4.80 -6.38
N ASP A 120 -0.27 5.90 -6.49
CA ASP A 120 1.18 5.89 -6.29
C ASP A 120 1.53 5.50 -4.84
N ALA A 121 0.83 6.06 -3.86
CA ALA A 121 1.07 5.78 -2.45
C ALA A 121 0.85 4.30 -2.09
N ASP A 122 -0.23 3.70 -2.59
CA ASP A 122 -0.52 2.27 -2.42
C ASP A 122 0.59 1.40 -3.04
N ARG A 123 0.96 1.69 -4.30
CA ARG A 123 2.06 0.98 -4.98
C ARG A 123 3.40 1.14 -4.27
N ILE A 124 3.69 2.34 -3.75
CA ILE A 124 4.92 2.63 -3.00
C ILE A 124 4.97 1.82 -1.70
N ASP A 125 3.84 1.60 -1.01
CA ASP A 125 3.78 0.74 0.18
C ASP A 125 4.01 -0.75 -0.13
N ALA A 126 3.80 -1.17 -1.38
CA ALA A 126 4.07 -2.53 -1.83
C ALA A 126 5.55 -2.78 -2.19
N ILE A 127 6.41 -1.75 -2.19
CA ILE A 127 7.84 -1.85 -2.55
C ILE A 127 8.77 -1.35 -1.44
N GLY A 128 10.07 -1.58 -1.62
CA GLY A 128 11.11 -1.23 -0.63
C GLY A 128 11.11 -2.19 0.56
N ALA A 129 11.66 -1.74 1.69
CA ALA A 129 11.78 -2.57 2.90
C ALA A 129 10.43 -3.10 3.41
N VAL A 130 9.39 -2.26 3.40
CA VAL A 130 8.03 -2.65 3.78
C VAL A 130 7.47 -3.67 2.78
N GLY A 131 7.64 -3.43 1.48
CA GLY A 131 7.24 -4.36 0.43
C GLY A 131 7.88 -5.74 0.56
N ILE A 132 9.18 -5.79 0.87
CA ILE A 132 9.91 -7.03 1.15
C ILE A 132 9.25 -7.79 2.31
N ALA A 133 9.04 -7.11 3.44
CA ALA A 133 8.45 -7.72 4.63
C ALA A 133 7.03 -8.26 4.35
N ARG A 134 6.18 -7.47 3.69
CA ARG A 134 4.81 -7.86 3.32
C ARG A 134 4.80 -9.06 2.36
N CYS A 135 5.70 -9.07 1.38
CA CYS A 135 5.80 -10.17 0.41
C CYS A 135 6.10 -11.51 1.11
N PHE A 136 7.07 -11.52 2.03
CA PHE A 136 7.42 -12.74 2.76
C PHE A 136 6.37 -13.14 3.81
N LEU A 137 5.75 -12.16 4.49
CA LEU A 137 4.65 -12.43 5.42
C LEU A 137 3.48 -13.12 4.71
N TRP A 138 3.03 -12.57 3.58
CA TRP A 138 1.96 -13.14 2.77
C TRP A 138 2.33 -14.52 2.22
N SER A 139 3.57 -14.67 1.72
CA SER A 139 4.06 -15.95 1.21
C SER A 139 4.09 -17.02 2.30
N GLY A 140 4.51 -16.67 3.52
CA GLY A 140 4.50 -17.56 4.67
C GLY A 140 3.09 -17.98 5.09
N GLU A 141 2.15 -17.03 5.15
CA GLU A 141 0.73 -17.30 5.43
C GLU A 141 0.12 -18.28 4.41
N HIS A 142 0.50 -18.15 3.15
CA HIS A 142 0.02 -19.01 2.05
C HIS A 142 0.88 -20.25 1.84
N LYS A 143 1.81 -20.56 2.76
CA LYS A 143 2.70 -21.73 2.73
C LYS A 143 3.48 -21.86 1.41
N LYS A 144 3.83 -20.74 0.81
CA LYS A 144 4.62 -20.69 -0.41
C LYS A 144 6.10 -20.89 -0.11
N ALA A 145 6.80 -21.54 -1.05
CA ALA A 145 8.24 -21.67 -0.96
C ALA A 145 8.94 -20.30 -1.10
N LEU A 146 10.18 -20.21 -0.63
CA LEU A 146 10.99 -19.00 -0.75
C LEU A 146 11.15 -18.57 -2.22
N GLU A 147 11.33 -19.54 -3.12
CA GLU A 147 11.48 -19.35 -4.56
C GLU A 147 10.26 -18.69 -5.18
N GLU A 148 9.05 -19.03 -4.72
CA GLU A 148 7.81 -18.41 -5.17
C GLU A 148 7.70 -16.96 -4.69
N ALA A 149 8.11 -16.68 -3.45
CA ALA A 149 8.17 -15.32 -2.92
C ALA A 149 9.16 -14.46 -3.72
N VAL A 150 10.35 -14.99 -4.00
CA VAL A 150 11.37 -14.32 -4.84
C VAL A 150 10.85 -14.09 -6.26
N LYS A 151 10.17 -15.08 -6.85
CA LYS A 151 9.55 -14.94 -8.19
C LYS A 151 8.55 -13.78 -8.24
N HIS A 152 7.79 -13.56 -7.16
CA HIS A 152 6.82 -12.46 -7.07
C HIS A 152 7.46 -11.07 -7.22
N PHE A 153 8.70 -10.88 -6.76
CA PHE A 153 9.44 -9.63 -6.97
C PHE A 153 9.59 -9.32 -8.46
N SER A 154 10.10 -10.28 -9.23
CA SER A 154 10.35 -10.10 -10.66
C SER A 154 9.07 -10.05 -11.50
N GLU A 155 8.05 -10.81 -11.10
CA GLU A 155 6.77 -10.83 -11.81
C GLU A 155 5.96 -9.55 -11.61
N LYS A 156 6.05 -8.92 -10.43
CA LYS A 156 5.19 -7.79 -10.05
C LYS A 156 5.96 -6.64 -9.40
N LEU A 157 6.55 -6.83 -8.21
CA LEU A 157 6.99 -5.72 -7.36
C LEU A 157 8.05 -4.82 -8.01
N LEU A 158 8.99 -5.40 -8.75
CA LEU A 158 10.05 -4.65 -9.44
C LEU A 158 9.51 -3.81 -10.60
N LYS A 159 8.34 -4.13 -11.15
CA LYS A 159 7.72 -3.39 -12.25
C LYS A 159 6.93 -2.16 -11.78
N LEU A 160 6.54 -2.13 -10.50
CA LEU A 160 5.68 -1.07 -9.96
C LEU A 160 6.28 0.33 -10.08
N LYS A 161 7.62 0.46 -10.06
CA LYS A 161 8.27 1.77 -10.22
C LYS A 161 7.96 2.43 -11.57
N ASP A 162 7.73 1.63 -12.61
CA ASP A 162 7.45 2.11 -13.97
C ASP A 162 5.95 2.41 -14.18
N GLU A 163 5.13 2.11 -13.17
CA GLU A 163 3.68 2.38 -13.15
C GLU A 163 3.31 3.63 -12.36
N MET A 164 4.28 4.35 -11.79
CA MET A 164 4.03 5.57 -11.02
C MET A 164 3.50 6.71 -11.91
N ASN A 165 2.50 7.43 -11.41
CA ASN A 165 1.80 8.49 -12.11
C ASN A 165 2.46 9.86 -11.92
N THR A 166 2.93 10.17 -10.71
CA THR A 166 3.47 11.46 -10.29
C THR A 166 5.00 11.51 -10.35
N GLU A 167 5.58 12.71 -10.43
CA GLU A 167 7.03 12.86 -10.44
C GLU A 167 7.62 12.50 -9.06
N SER A 168 7.01 13.02 -7.99
CA SER A 168 7.37 12.67 -6.61
C SER A 168 7.23 11.16 -6.34
N GLY A 169 6.17 10.53 -6.84
CA GLY A 169 5.96 9.08 -6.73
C GLY A 169 7.05 8.27 -7.43
N ARG A 170 7.45 8.66 -8.65
CA ARG A 170 8.57 8.03 -9.37
C ARG A 170 9.88 8.12 -8.60
N ARG A 171 10.22 9.28 -8.03
CA ARG A 171 11.46 9.45 -7.25
C ARG A 171 11.47 8.54 -6.03
N MET A 172 10.38 8.51 -5.26
CA MET A 172 10.28 7.66 -4.07
C MET A 172 10.30 6.17 -4.43
N ALA A 173 9.66 5.79 -5.54
CA ALA A 173 9.65 4.42 -6.01
C ALA A 173 11.02 3.95 -6.48
N GLU A 174 11.82 4.80 -7.13
CA GLU A 174 13.17 4.45 -7.59
C GLU A 174 14.11 4.16 -6.41
N GLU A 175 14.04 4.95 -5.34
CA GLU A 175 14.79 4.71 -4.10
C GLU A 175 14.43 3.34 -3.49
N ARG A 176 13.13 3.07 -3.33
CA ARG A 176 12.64 1.80 -2.78
C ARG A 176 12.96 0.61 -3.68
N HIS A 177 12.88 0.78 -4.99
CA HIS A 177 13.23 -0.23 -5.97
C HIS A 177 14.70 -0.62 -5.87
N ARG A 178 15.60 0.35 -5.76
CA ARG A 178 17.04 0.10 -5.59
C ARG A 178 17.32 -0.78 -4.37
N PHE A 179 16.70 -0.47 -3.24
CA PHE A 179 16.85 -1.27 -2.04
C PHE A 179 16.37 -2.72 -2.23
N MET A 180 15.29 -2.94 -2.98
CA MET A 180 14.83 -4.30 -3.28
C MET A 180 15.83 -5.08 -4.13
N LEU A 181 16.48 -4.43 -5.11
CA LEU A 181 17.52 -5.07 -5.90
C LEU A 181 18.72 -5.46 -5.03
N GLU A 182 19.16 -4.58 -4.13
CA GLU A 182 20.24 -4.86 -3.17
C GLU A 182 19.88 -6.04 -2.25
N PHE A 183 18.65 -6.06 -1.73
CA PHE A 183 18.15 -7.16 -0.94
C PHE A 183 18.16 -8.49 -1.70
N LEU A 184 17.62 -8.51 -2.93
CA LEU A 184 17.56 -9.73 -3.75
C LEU A 184 18.96 -10.24 -4.11
N GLN A 185 19.88 -9.33 -4.47
CA GLN A 185 21.27 -9.69 -4.74
C GLN A 185 21.91 -10.33 -3.50
N LYS A 186 21.69 -9.74 -2.33
CA LYS A 186 22.22 -10.27 -1.08
C LYS A 186 21.62 -11.63 -0.74
N LEU A 187 20.31 -11.77 -0.85
CA LEU A 187 19.58 -13.00 -0.61
C LEU A 187 20.11 -14.13 -1.51
N GLU A 188 20.31 -13.86 -2.80
CA GLU A 188 20.84 -14.87 -3.73
C GLU A 188 22.28 -15.27 -3.36
N SER A 189 23.14 -14.30 -3.04
CA SER A 189 24.52 -14.59 -2.63
C SER A 189 24.63 -15.46 -1.37
N GLU A 190 23.67 -15.35 -0.44
CA GLU A 190 23.62 -16.16 0.77
C GLU A 190 23.09 -17.58 0.48
N ARG A 191 22.18 -17.72 -0.50
CA ARG A 191 21.62 -19.01 -0.92
C ARG A 191 22.59 -19.84 -1.74
N GLU A 192 23.46 -19.20 -2.50
CA GLU A 192 24.53 -19.87 -3.28
C GLU A 192 25.67 -20.42 -2.40
N ILE A 193 25.68 -20.16 -1.09
CA ILE A 193 26.60 -20.78 -0.12
C ILE A 193 26.17 -22.24 0.11
N THR A 194 26.45 -23.10 -0.86
CA THR A 194 26.62 -24.53 -0.60
C THR A 194 27.94 -24.68 0.15
N PRO A 195 28.01 -25.40 1.29
CA PRO A 195 29.30 -25.66 1.92
C PRO A 195 30.18 -26.39 0.89
N GLN A 196 31.28 -25.77 0.48
CA GLN A 196 32.34 -26.51 -0.17
C GLN A 196 32.86 -27.49 0.88
N THR A 197 32.40 -28.74 0.83
CA THR A 197 33.15 -29.84 1.40
C THR A 197 34.39 -30.01 0.53
N SER A 198 35.39 -29.16 0.72
CA SER A 198 36.73 -29.47 0.27
C SER A 198 37.23 -30.63 1.14
N SER A 199 36.97 -31.84 0.65
CA SER A 199 37.70 -33.04 1.05
C SER A 199 39.16 -32.83 0.69
N THR A 200 39.94 -32.36 1.67
CA THR A 200 41.40 -32.58 1.85
C THR A 200 41.86 -31.70 3.02
N ASP A 201 41.36 -31.99 4.22
CA ASP A 201 42.08 -31.57 5.44
C ASP A 201 42.96 -32.75 5.89
N PRO A 202 44.30 -32.67 5.76
CA PRO A 202 45.20 -33.74 6.16
C PRO A 202 45.46 -33.78 7.67
N PHE A 203 44.76 -32.98 8.49
CA PHE A 203 45.03 -32.86 9.93
C PHE A 203 44.25 -33.79 10.87
N TYR A 204 43.56 -34.80 10.35
CA TYR A 204 43.14 -35.95 11.16
C TYR A 204 43.78 -37.23 10.62
N GLY A 205 45.02 -37.45 11.03
CA GLY A 205 45.75 -38.72 10.99
C GLY A 205 46.31 -39.02 12.38
#